data_AF-A0A1R3KNN3-F1
#
_entry.id   AF-A0A1R3KNN3-F1
#
_cell.length_a   1.000
_cell.length_b   1.000
_cell.length_c   1.000
_cell.angle_alpha   90.00
_cell.angle_beta   90.00
_cell.angle_gamma   90.00
#
_symmetry.space_group_name_H-M   'P 1'
#
loop_
_entity.id
_entity.type
_entity.pdbx_description
1 polymer ?
#
loop_
_entity_poly.entity_id
_entity_poly.type
_entity_poly.pdbx_seq_one_letter_code
_entity_poly.pdbx_strand_id
1 'polypeptide(L)'
;MDTIVLLPSFINFFAEAKSHLSTPANLAIIFLAFVMHASLLSSNTTSVEVYEKKGTVRWKYDLGRRRNFEQVFGTKRTLWFLPLISEEDLNNIPALRGTEFPTRSDVEP
;
A
#
# COMPACT_ATOMS: atom_id res chain seq x y z
N MET A 1 -4.76 -21.09 -6.33
CA MET A 1 -6.03 -20.75 -6.99
C MET A 1 -5.86 -19.47 -7.80
N ASP A 2 -5.53 -19.65 -9.07
CA ASP A 2 -6.00 -18.99 -10.30
C ASP A 2 -6.20 -17.47 -10.35
N THR A 3 -5.13 -16.71 -10.13
CA THR A 3 -5.07 -15.28 -10.48
C THR A 3 -5.23 -15.02 -11.98
N ILE A 4 -4.94 -16.03 -12.82
CA ILE A 4 -5.18 -16.00 -14.28
C ILE A 4 -6.67 -15.85 -14.59
N VAL A 5 -7.57 -16.41 -13.77
CA VAL A 5 -9.03 -16.33 -13.99
C VAL A 5 -9.55 -14.91 -13.76
N LEU A 6 -8.87 -14.11 -12.93
CA LEU A 6 -9.22 -12.71 -12.67
C LEU A 6 -8.60 -11.74 -13.67
N LEU A 7 -7.66 -12.18 -14.51
CA LEU A 7 -6.96 -11.32 -15.45
C LEU A 7 -7.90 -10.59 -16.45
N PRO A 8 -8.91 -11.24 -17.04
CA PRO A 8 -9.87 -10.55 -17.91
C PRO A 8 -10.67 -9.48 -17.18
N SER A 9 -11.13 -9.78 -15.95
CA SER A 9 -11.86 -8.82 -15.11
C SER A 9 -11.01 -7.62 -14.72
N PHE A 10 -9.73 -7.86 -14.41
CA PHE A 10 -8.76 -6.81 -14.13
C PHE A 10 -8.56 -5.89 -15.35
N ILE A 11 -8.34 -6.46 -16.54
CA ILE A 11 -8.16 -5.68 -17.78
C ILE A 11 -9.41 -4.83 -18.07
N ASN A 12 -10.60 -5.41 -17.95
CA ASN A 12 -11.85 -4.69 -18.20
C ASN A 12 -12.06 -3.53 -17.21
N PHE A 13 -11.78 -3.74 -15.93
CA PHE A 13 -11.87 -2.70 -14.91
C PHE A 13 -10.97 -1.49 -15.24
N PHE A 14 -9.70 -1.73 -15.60
CA PHE A 14 -8.78 -0.65 -15.96
C PHE A 14 -9.10 -0.01 -17.32
N ALA A 15 -9.67 -0.76 -18.26
CA ALA A 15 -10.13 -0.22 -19.54
C ALA A 15 -11.29 0.79 -19.34
N GLU A 16 -12.26 0.45 -18.51
CA GLU A 16 -13.39 1.31 -18.17
C GLU A 16 -12.95 2.55 -17.37
N ALA A 17 -12.01 2.39 -16.43
CA ALA A 17 -11.40 3.51 -15.73
C ALA A 17 -10.74 4.52 -16.68
N LYS A 18 -10.10 4.04 -17.77
CA LYS A 18 -9.42 4.88 -18.76
C LYS A 18 -10.39 5.76 -19.57
N SER A 19 -11.61 5.29 -19.85
CA SER A 19 -12.61 6.10 -20.56
C SER A 19 -13.17 7.29 -19.76
N HIS A 20 -13.13 7.20 -18.43
CA HIS A 20 -13.53 8.29 -17.53
C HIS A 20 -12.39 9.24 -17.15
N LEU A 21 -11.13 8.91 -17.48
CA LEU A 21 -9.92 9.64 -17.06
C LEU A 21 -9.60 10.89 -17.89
N SER A 22 -10.39 11.19 -18.91
CA SER A 22 -10.03 12.10 -20.00
C SER A 22 -10.15 13.59 -19.68
N THR A 23 -10.59 13.96 -18.46
CA THR A 23 -10.62 15.36 -18.03
C THR A 23 -9.36 15.75 -17.24
N PRO A 24 -8.83 16.97 -17.43
CA PRO A 24 -7.71 17.47 -16.63
C PRO A 24 -7.97 17.44 -15.12
N ALA A 25 -9.23 17.63 -14.70
CA ALA A 25 -9.64 17.54 -13.30
C ALA A 25 -9.45 16.13 -12.72
N ASN A 26 -9.85 15.08 -13.45
CA ASN A 26 -9.69 13.69 -13.00
C ASN A 26 -8.21 13.31 -12.89
N LEU A 27 -7.37 13.78 -13.81
CA LEU A 27 -5.93 13.57 -13.74
C LEU A 27 -5.31 14.25 -12.50
N ALA A 28 -5.73 15.47 -12.18
CA ALA A 28 -5.28 16.18 -10.99
C ALA A 28 -5.68 15.46 -9.69
N ILE A 29 -6.90 14.94 -9.62
CA ILE A 29 -7.40 14.16 -8.48
C ILE A 29 -6.56 12.89 -8.29
N ILE A 30 -6.28 12.16 -9.37
CA ILE A 30 -5.47 10.92 -9.31
C ILE A 30 -4.05 11.23 -8.87
N PHE A 31 -3.46 12.30 -9.39
CA PHE A 31 -2.13 12.72 -8.98
C PHE A 31 -2.08 13.05 -7.48
N LEU A 32 -3.05 13.82 -6.98
CA LEU A 32 -3.14 14.15 -5.56
C LEU A 32 -3.34 12.89 -4.71
N ALA A 33 -4.24 12.01 -5.12
CA ALA A 33 -4.47 10.74 -4.44
C ALA A 33 -3.19 9.90 -4.42
N PHE A 34 -2.47 9.81 -5.53
CA PHE A 34 -1.20 9.07 -5.60
C PHE A 34 -0.15 9.64 -4.66
N VAL A 35 0.06 10.96 -4.65
CA VAL A 35 1.02 11.63 -3.75
C VAL A 35 0.65 11.40 -2.28
N MET A 36 -0.64 11.54 -1.95
CA MET A 36 -1.14 11.29 -0.61
C MET A 36 -0.87 9.84 -0.16
N HIS A 37 -1.23 8.85 -0.98
CA HIS A 37 -1.00 7.43 -0.65
C HIS A 37 0.50 7.09 -0.61
N ALA A 38 1.32 7.69 -1.46
CA ALA A 38 2.78 7.53 -1.38
C ALA A 38 3.34 8.06 -0.05
N SER A 39 2.82 9.17 0.46
CA SER A 39 3.19 9.72 1.77
C SER A 39 2.79 8.77 2.91
N LEU A 40 1.55 8.28 2.88
CA LEU A 40 1.03 7.31 3.86
C LEU A 40 1.85 6.02 3.88
N LEU A 41 2.12 5.44 2.71
CA LEU A 41 2.99 4.28 2.53
C LEU A 41 4.39 4.53 3.07
N SER A 42 4.97 5.69 2.77
CA SER A 42 6.34 6.01 3.21
C SER A 42 6.46 6.14 4.73
N SER A 43 5.39 6.55 5.41
CA SER A 43 5.33 6.74 6.87
C SER A 43 4.70 5.55 7.60
N ASN A 44 4.29 4.51 6.88
CA ASN A 44 3.52 3.38 7.38
C ASN A 44 2.34 3.81 8.25
N THR A 45 1.48 4.65 7.70
CA THR A 45 0.32 5.21 8.39
C THR A 45 -0.90 5.04 7.52
N THR A 46 -2.02 4.59 8.08
CA THR A 46 -3.30 4.57 7.37
C THR A 46 -3.95 5.95 7.35
N SER A 47 -4.93 6.17 6.47
CA SER A 47 -5.68 7.43 6.46
C SER A 47 -6.42 7.70 7.78
N VAL A 48 -6.78 6.67 8.55
CA VAL A 48 -7.42 6.82 9.87
C VAL A 48 -6.37 7.18 10.93
N GLU A 49 -5.27 6.44 10.98
CA GLU A 49 -4.17 6.64 11.93
C GLU A 49 -3.52 8.02 11.81
N VAL A 50 -3.52 8.62 10.61
CA VAL A 50 -2.94 9.96 10.41
C VAL A 50 -3.63 11.02 11.24
N TYR A 51 -4.92 10.83 11.55
CA TYR A 51 -5.69 11.73 12.42
C TYR A 51 -5.43 11.47 13.90
N GLU A 52 -5.00 10.26 14.26
CA GLU A 52 -4.62 9.90 15.64
C GLU A 52 -3.21 10.38 15.98
N LYS A 53 -2.36 10.52 14.97
CA LYS A 53 -0.97 10.98 15.12
C LYS A 53 -0.92 12.42 15.65
N LYS A 54 -0.54 12.57 16.92
CA LYS A 54 -0.36 13.87 17.56
C LYS A 54 0.98 14.50 17.16
N GLY A 55 0.92 15.57 16.39
CA GLY A 55 2.10 16.40 16.06
C GLY A 55 3.18 15.68 15.25
N THR A 56 4.44 16.06 15.47
CA THR A 56 5.61 15.54 14.74
C THR A 56 6.20 14.26 15.35
N VAL A 57 5.50 13.62 16.27
CA VAL A 57 5.98 12.42 16.95
C VAL A 57 6.21 11.31 15.93
N ARG A 58 7.34 10.61 16.08
CA ARG A 58 7.71 9.50 15.20
C ARG A 58 6.68 8.38 15.34
N TRP A 59 6.13 7.93 14.22
CA TRP A 59 5.04 6.95 14.24
C TRP A 59 5.56 5.56 14.60
N LYS A 60 4.88 4.85 15.50
CA LYS A 60 5.34 3.54 16.00
C LYS A 60 5.41 2.45 14.93
N TYR A 61 4.63 2.57 13.85
CA TYR A 61 4.67 1.64 12.72
C TYR A 61 5.67 2.03 11.63
N ASP A 62 6.27 3.23 11.69
CA ASP A 62 7.26 3.66 10.71
C ASP A 62 8.62 2.95 10.94
N LEU A 63 8.88 1.89 10.18
CA LEU A 63 10.12 1.10 10.23
C LEU A 63 11.15 1.53 9.16
N GLY A 64 10.89 2.64 8.47
CA GLY A 64 11.68 3.14 7.37
C GLY A 64 11.16 2.71 6.00
N ARG A 65 11.33 3.60 5.01
CA ARG A 65 10.71 3.55 3.68
C ARG A 65 10.71 2.18 3.00
N ARG A 66 11.82 1.44 3.07
CA ARG A 66 11.92 0.11 2.45
C ARG A 66 11.04 -0.93 3.15
N ARG A 67 11.13 -1.03 4.48
CA ARG A 67 10.34 -1.98 5.26
C ARG A 67 8.84 -1.65 5.20
N ASN A 68 8.51 -0.36 5.21
CA ASN A 68 7.14 0.11 5.05
C ASN A 68 6.57 -0.31 3.67
N PHE A 69 7.38 -0.20 2.61
CA PHE A 69 6.99 -0.65 1.28
C PHE A 69 6.81 -2.18 1.21
N GLU A 70 7.77 -2.94 1.76
CA GLU A 70 7.75 -4.41 1.77
C GLU A 70 6.55 -4.96 2.58
N GLN A 71 6.04 -4.24 3.58
CA GLN A 71 4.81 -4.62 4.30
C GLN A 71 3.54 -4.57 3.46
N VAL A 72 3.52 -3.77 2.39
CA VAL A 72 2.35 -3.63 1.51
C VAL A 72 2.50 -4.49 0.26
N PHE A 73 3.70 -4.55 -0.33
CA PHE A 73 3.94 -5.18 -1.62
C PHE A 73 4.73 -6.50 -1.54
N GLY A 74 5.20 -6.88 -0.36
CA GLY A 74 6.10 -8.03 -0.20
C GLY A 74 7.54 -7.73 -0.60
N THR A 75 8.41 -8.74 -0.48
CA THR A 75 9.85 -8.61 -0.71
C THR A 75 10.23 -8.84 -2.19
N LYS A 76 9.37 -9.54 -2.94
CA LYS A 76 9.62 -9.90 -4.34
C LYS A 76 9.34 -8.74 -5.29
N ARG A 77 10.40 -8.06 -5.73
CA ARG A 77 10.32 -6.90 -6.64
C ARG A 77 9.57 -7.16 -7.95
N THR A 78 9.64 -8.37 -8.49
CA THR A 78 8.93 -8.73 -9.73
C THR A 78 7.41 -8.72 -9.55
N LEU A 79 6.93 -8.92 -8.33
CA LEU A 79 5.50 -8.92 -8.01
C LEU A 79 4.96 -7.54 -7.65
N TRP A 80 5.82 -6.53 -7.42
CA TRP A 80 5.38 -5.18 -7.02
C TRP A 80 4.47 -4.49 -8.05
N PHE A 81 4.57 -4.87 -9.32
CA PHE A 81 3.76 -4.32 -10.41
C PHE A 81 2.58 -5.22 -10.79
N LEU A 82 2.39 -6.31 -10.05
CA LEU A 82 1.33 -7.28 -10.27
C LEU A 82 0.41 -7.29 -9.05
N PRO A 83 -0.90 -7.57 -9.22
CA PRO A 83 -1.81 -7.76 -8.10
C PRO A 83 -1.60 -9.15 -7.46
N LEU A 84 -0.36 -9.45 -7.06
CA LEU A 84 0.07 -10.77 -6.59
C LEU A 84 0.97 -10.62 -5.36
N ILE A 85 0.76 -11.47 -4.36
CA ILE A 85 1.62 -11.62 -3.20
C ILE A 85 2.20 -13.02 -3.19
N SER A 86 3.46 -13.14 -2.82
CA SER A 86 4.12 -14.44 -2.68
C SER A 86 3.62 -15.18 -1.45
N GLU A 87 3.33 -16.48 -1.56
CA GLU A 87 2.97 -17.31 -0.40
C GLU A 87 4.06 -17.29 0.68
N GLU A 88 5.32 -17.26 0.27
CA GLU A 88 6.46 -17.08 1.18
C GLU A 88 6.37 -15.76 1.98
N ASP A 89 6.03 -14.65 1.33
CA ASP A 89 5.87 -13.36 2.01
C ASP A 89 4.65 -13.39 2.94
N LEU A 90 3.55 -14.02 2.52
CA LEU A 90 2.35 -14.19 3.35
C LEU A 90 2.60 -15.02 4.62
N ASN A 91 3.56 -15.94 4.58
CA ASN A 91 3.96 -16.74 5.73
C ASN A 91 4.97 -16.03 6.64
N ASN A 92 5.84 -15.20 6.06
CA ASN A 92 6.96 -14.58 6.78
C ASN A 92 6.70 -13.14 7.24
N ILE A 93 5.73 -12.43 6.63
CA ILE A 93 5.39 -11.04 6.95
C ILE A 93 3.99 -11.00 7.59
N PRO A 94 3.89 -10.92 8.93
CA PRO A 94 2.59 -10.91 9.62
C PRO A 94 1.66 -9.77 9.19
N ALA A 95 2.24 -8.62 8.83
CA ALA A 95 1.48 -7.45 8.37
C ALA A 95 0.64 -7.74 7.11
N LEU A 96 1.09 -8.67 6.24
CA LEU A 96 0.33 -9.07 5.05
C LEU A 96 -0.93 -9.87 5.38
N ARG A 97 -1.02 -10.44 6.59
CA ARG A 97 -2.23 -11.10 7.10
C ARG A 97 -3.16 -10.13 7.82
N GLY A 98 -2.67 -8.93 8.14
CA GLY A 98 -3.44 -7.90 8.86
C GLY A 98 -3.70 -8.22 10.33
N THR A 99 -3.08 -9.26 10.89
CA THR A 99 -3.29 -9.68 12.29
C THR A 99 -2.33 -8.98 13.26
N GLU A 100 -1.09 -8.75 12.83
CA GLU A 100 -0.03 -8.18 13.66
C GLU A 100 0.87 -7.26 12.85
N PHE A 101 1.24 -6.13 13.44
CA PHE A 101 2.09 -5.12 12.81
C PHE A 101 3.32 -4.85 13.68
N PRO A 102 4.54 -4.99 13.13
CA PRO A 102 5.75 -4.76 13.90
C PRO A 102 5.88 -3.28 14.25
N THR A 103 6.20 -3.02 15.51
CA THR A 103 6.41 -1.67 16.02
C THR A 103 7.90 -1.37 16.19
N ARG A 104 8.20 -0.08 16.18
CA ARG A 104 9.48 0.47 16.60
C ARG A 104 9.72 0.17 18.08
N SER A 105 10.92 -0.30 18.41
CA SER A 105 11.33 -0.55 19.81
C SER A 105 11.69 0.73 20.57
N ASP A 106 11.97 1.83 19.85
CA ASP A 106 12.37 3.13 20.42
C ASP A 106 11.17 4.05 20.73
N VAL A 107 9.95 3.58 20.53
CA VAL A 107 8.72 4.31 20.84
C VAL A 107 8.00 3.53 21.94
N GLU A 108 7.98 4.09 23.15
CA GLU A 108 7.21 3.53 24.26
C GLU A 108 5.71 3.48 23.91
N PRO A 109 4.98 2.42 24.31
CA PRO A 109 3.57 2.22 23.97
C PRO A 109 2.62 3.25 24.60
#